data_AF-A0A0S8CHB4-F1
#
_entry.id   AF-A0A0S8CHB4-F1
#
_cell.length_a   1.000
_cell.length_b   1.000
_cell.length_c   1.000
_cell.angle_alpha   90.00
_cell.angle_beta   90.00
_cell.angle_gamma   90.00
#
_symmetry.space_group_name_H-M   'P 1'
#
loop_
_entity.id
_entity.type
_entity.pdbx_description
1 polymer ?
#
loop_
_entity_poly.entity_id
_entity_poly.type
_entity_poly.pdbx_seq_one_letter_code
_entity_poly.pdbx_strand_id
1 'polypeptide(L)'
;MLNTNYNTPTQVSIPVQRSFFGFDKFIGDAKQKMIHLYRNHPDAFDSEKQLMLKYWEFYEQLDLVLEDKYDSFKSWFLKCTSPETLTRCHRSLKEDNHIPLDREL
;
A
#
# COMPACT_ATOMS: atom_id res chain seq x y z
N MET A 1 53.90 -20.23 -21.12
CA MET A 1 52.94 -19.52 -21.98
C MET A 1 51.72 -19.22 -21.12
N LEU A 2 51.51 -17.97 -20.75
CA LEU A 2 50.37 -17.50 -19.95
C LEU A 2 49.38 -16.85 -20.92
N ASN A 3 48.16 -17.37 -21.01
CA ASN A 3 47.08 -16.62 -21.63
C ASN A 3 45.73 -17.05 -21.04
N THR A 4 45.29 -16.29 -20.04
CA THR A 4 43.91 -16.28 -19.58
C THR A 4 43.53 -14.83 -19.46
N ASN A 5 42.44 -14.44 -20.11
CA ASN A 5 41.41 -13.53 -19.57
C ASN A 5 40.31 -13.37 -20.63
N TYR A 6 39.23 -14.11 -20.44
CA TYR A 6 37.95 -13.79 -21.07
C TYR A 6 37.38 -12.58 -20.34
N ASN A 7 37.43 -11.40 -20.97
CA ASN A 7 36.70 -10.22 -20.50
C ASN A 7 35.22 -10.41 -20.84
N THR A 8 34.44 -10.88 -19.86
CA THR A 8 32.98 -10.76 -19.90
C THR A 8 32.63 -9.31 -19.54
N PRO A 9 31.89 -8.55 -20.38
CA PRO A 9 31.42 -7.24 -19.98
C PRO A 9 30.36 -7.45 -18.89
N THR A 10 30.70 -7.07 -17.66
CA THR A 10 29.75 -6.95 -16.55
C THR A 10 28.66 -5.99 -17.01
N GLN A 11 27.47 -6.51 -17.34
CA GLN A 11 26.29 -5.68 -17.50
C GLN A 11 26.01 -5.06 -16.14
N VAL A 12 26.47 -3.83 -15.98
CA VAL A 12 26.14 -2.99 -14.84
C VAL A 12 24.63 -2.80 -14.92
N SER A 13 23.91 -3.47 -14.03
CA SER A 13 22.48 -3.25 -13.82
C SER A 13 22.29 -1.77 -13.58
N ILE A 14 21.67 -1.07 -14.53
CA ILE A 14 21.30 0.32 -14.38
C ILE A 14 20.39 0.37 -13.14
N PRO A 15 20.76 1.08 -12.06
CA PRO A 15 19.84 1.23 -10.95
C PRO A 15 18.64 1.97 -11.51
N VAL A 16 17.47 1.33 -11.44
CA VAL A 16 16.18 1.94 -11.76
C VAL A 16 15.94 3.02 -10.70
N GLN A 17 16.62 4.16 -10.85
CA GLN A 17 16.39 5.38 -10.09
C GLN A 17 15.09 6.00 -10.62
N ARG A 18 13.96 5.34 -10.34
CA ARG A 18 12.66 5.99 -10.37
C ARG A 18 12.52 6.75 -9.06
N SER A 19 12.99 8.00 -9.04
CA SER A 19 12.53 9.08 -8.15
C SER A 19 11.88 8.64 -6.82
N PHE A 20 12.72 8.21 -5.87
CA PHE A 20 12.34 7.78 -4.52
C PHE A 20 12.15 8.94 -3.52
N PHE A 21 12.38 10.20 -3.89
CA PHE A 21 12.39 11.31 -2.92
C PHE A 21 11.00 11.74 -2.42
N GLY A 22 9.92 11.46 -3.17
CA GLY A 22 8.55 11.79 -2.76
C GLY A 22 7.83 10.66 -2.01
N PHE A 23 8.00 9.42 -2.50
CA PHE A 23 7.36 8.24 -1.92
C PHE A 23 7.95 7.86 -0.56
N ASP A 24 9.28 7.93 -0.39
CA ASP A 24 9.92 7.63 0.89
C ASP A 24 9.54 8.66 1.96
N LYS A 25 9.35 9.93 1.55
CA LYS A 25 8.86 10.99 2.44
C LYS A 25 7.42 10.74 2.86
N PHE A 26 6.55 10.35 1.92
CA PHE A 26 5.15 10.03 2.21
C PHE A 26 5.01 8.81 3.12
N ILE A 27 5.77 7.75 2.85
CA ILE A 27 5.81 6.54 3.70
C ILE A 27 6.41 6.86 5.07
N GLY A 28 7.46 7.69 5.13
CA GLY A 28 8.07 8.13 6.38
C GLY A 28 7.09 8.91 7.27
N ASP A 29 6.35 9.84 6.68
CA ASP A 29 5.31 10.62 7.38
C ASP A 29 4.16 9.72 7.85
N ALA A 30 3.67 8.84 6.99
CA ALA A 30 2.63 7.87 7.34
C ALA A 30 3.07 6.97 8.51
N LYS A 31 4.32 6.48 8.52
CA LYS A 31 4.86 5.68 9.63
C LYS A 31 4.87 6.44 10.95
N GLN A 32 5.29 7.71 10.96
CA GLN A 32 5.28 8.53 12.17
C GLN A 32 3.86 8.75 12.69
N LYS A 33 2.93 9.05 11.79
CA LYS A 33 1.49 9.16 12.10
C LYS A 33 0.92 7.86 12.66
N MET A 34 1.28 6.71 12.09
CA MET A 34 0.87 5.41 12.61
C MET A 34 1.45 5.11 14.00
N ILE A 35 2.71 5.47 14.27
CA ILE A 35 3.30 5.33 15.61
C ILE A 35 2.54 6.18 16.63
N HIS A 36 2.20 7.42 16.27
CA HIS A 36 1.38 8.28 17.10
C HIS A 36 -0.02 7.70 17.31
N LEU A 37 -0.64 7.17 16.26
CA LEU A 37 -1.97 6.56 16.34
C LEU A 37 -1.97 5.32 17.25
N TYR A 38 -0.97 4.44 17.15
CA TYR A 38 -0.86 3.25 18.00
C TYR A 38 -0.78 3.59 19.49
N ARG A 39 -0.10 4.69 19.84
CA ARG A 39 0.01 5.14 21.23
C ARG A 39 -1.30 5.65 21.82
N ASN A 40 -2.18 6.23 20.99
CA ASN A 40 -3.43 6.86 21.45
C ASN A 40 -4.67 5.99 21.22
N HIS A 41 -4.64 5.14 20.19
CA HIS A 41 -5.74 4.28 19.74
C HIS A 41 -5.19 2.89 19.34
N PRO A 42 -4.69 2.10 20.30
CA PRO A 42 -4.10 0.79 20.01
C PRO A 42 -5.13 -0.21 19.45
N ASP A 43 -6.40 -0.07 19.86
CA ASP A 43 -7.54 -0.85 19.38
C ASP A 43 -7.74 -0.73 17.85
N ALA A 44 -7.39 0.42 17.27
CA ALA A 44 -7.46 0.61 15.83
C ALA A 44 -6.59 -0.37 15.04
N PHE A 45 -5.54 -0.94 15.66
CA PHE A 45 -4.62 -1.86 15.00
C PHE A 45 -5.09 -3.31 14.99
N ASP A 46 -6.21 -3.63 15.65
CA ASP A 46 -6.80 -4.98 15.62
C ASP A 46 -7.37 -5.33 14.24
N SER A 47 -7.60 -4.32 13.37
CA SER A 47 -8.11 -4.50 12.01
C SER A 47 -7.56 -3.43 11.07
N GLU A 48 -7.12 -3.83 9.87
CA GLU A 48 -6.67 -2.89 8.83
C GLU A 48 -7.73 -1.82 8.49
N LYS A 49 -9.01 -2.19 8.50
CA LYS A 49 -10.10 -1.23 8.28
C LYS A 49 -10.23 -0.24 9.41
N GLN A 50 -10.16 -0.71 10.65
CA GLN A 50 -10.27 0.19 11.81
C GLN A 50 -9.08 1.16 11.84
N LEU A 51 -7.88 0.67 11.53
CA LEU A 51 -6.67 1.48 11.39
C LEU A 51 -6.85 2.55 10.32
N MET A 52 -7.29 2.16 9.11
CA MET A 52 -7.47 3.10 8.00
C MET A 52 -8.55 4.14 8.31
N LEU A 53 -9.68 3.71 8.87
CA LEU A 53 -10.74 4.62 9.29
C LEU A 53 -10.23 5.60 10.35
N LYS A 54 -9.54 5.14 11.39
CA LYS A 54 -8.97 5.99 12.45
C LYS A 54 -7.91 6.94 11.94
N TYR A 55 -7.08 6.49 11.00
CA TYR A 55 -6.09 7.34 10.37
C TYR A 55 -6.77 8.49 9.60
N TRP A 56 -7.80 8.21 8.81
CA TRP A 56 -8.55 9.22 8.07
C TRP A 56 -9.35 10.15 8.98
N GLU A 57 -10.00 9.61 10.01
CA GLU A 57 -10.68 10.40 11.05
C GLU A 57 -9.69 11.42 11.66
N PHE A 58 -8.48 10.98 12.05
CA PHE A 58 -7.56 11.80 12.84
C PHE A 58 -6.67 12.74 12.02
N TYR A 59 -6.16 12.29 10.87
CA TYR A 59 -5.18 13.05 10.08
C TYR A 59 -5.76 13.70 8.82
N GLU A 60 -6.90 13.21 8.35
CA GLU A 60 -7.54 13.68 7.11
C GLU A 60 -8.91 14.32 7.35
N GLN A 61 -9.34 14.40 8.62
CA GLN A 61 -10.59 15.05 9.03
C GLN A 61 -11.81 14.48 8.29
N LEU A 62 -11.85 13.15 8.16
CA LEU A 62 -12.88 12.44 7.41
C LEU A 62 -14.31 12.76 7.88
N ASP A 63 -14.48 12.98 9.19
CA ASP A 63 -15.74 13.41 9.79
C ASP A 63 -16.19 14.78 9.28
N LEU A 64 -15.26 15.73 9.09
CA LEU A 64 -15.55 17.04 8.50
C LEU A 64 -15.82 16.96 7.00
N VAL A 65 -15.16 16.07 6.28
CA VAL A 65 -15.38 15.89 4.83
C VAL A 65 -16.74 15.27 4.55
N LEU A 66 -17.19 14.35 5.39
CA LEU A 66 -18.45 13.61 5.20
C LEU A 66 -19.63 14.21 5.95
N GLU A 67 -19.39 15.05 6.95
CA GLU A 67 -20.39 15.72 7.78
C GLU A 67 -21.51 14.75 8.24
N ASP A 68 -22.76 14.99 7.81
CA ASP A 68 -23.93 14.20 8.15
C ASP A 68 -23.90 12.76 7.61
N LYS A 69 -23.03 12.46 6.64
CA LYS A 69 -22.88 11.12 6.04
C LYS A 69 -21.86 10.25 6.76
N TYR A 70 -21.10 10.80 7.69
CA TYR A 70 -19.99 10.10 8.33
C TYR A 70 -20.41 8.78 8.99
N ASP A 71 -21.49 8.77 9.79
CA ASP A 71 -21.95 7.55 10.47
C ASP A 71 -22.43 6.47 9.48
N SER A 72 -23.10 6.89 8.41
CA SER A 72 -23.55 6.00 7.35
C SER A 72 -22.36 5.39 6.60
N PHE A 73 -21.36 6.22 6.27
CA PHE A 73 -20.12 5.77 5.66
C PHE A 73 -19.39 4.78 6.56
N LYS A 74 -19.21 5.10 7.84
CA LYS A 74 -18.53 4.24 8.82
C LYS A 74 -19.17 2.86 8.93
N SER A 75 -20.50 2.82 9.04
CA SER A 75 -21.26 1.57 9.10
C SER A 75 -21.10 0.73 7.83
N TRP A 76 -21.13 1.37 6.65
CA TRP A 76 -20.92 0.71 5.36
C TRP A 76 -19.48 0.21 5.21
N PHE A 77 -18.49 1.07 5.50
CA PHE A 77 -17.07 0.81 5.29
C PHE A 77 -16.56 -0.36 6.16
N LEU A 78 -16.99 -0.45 7.41
CA LEU A 78 -16.60 -1.57 8.27
C LEU A 78 -17.12 -2.91 7.73
N LYS A 79 -18.24 -2.92 7.00
CA LYS A 79 -18.88 -4.13 6.43
C LYS A 79 -18.39 -4.48 5.02
N CYS A 80 -17.93 -3.52 4.23
CA CYS A 80 -17.56 -3.77 2.83
C CYS A 80 -16.27 -4.58 2.70
N THR A 81 -16.03 -5.27 1.58
CA THR A 81 -14.79 -6.02 1.38
C THR A 81 -13.58 -5.08 1.38
N SER A 82 -12.47 -5.43 2.06
CA SER A 82 -11.30 -4.57 2.08
C SER A 82 -10.59 -4.55 0.71
N PRO A 83 -9.96 -3.43 0.33
CA PRO A 83 -9.14 -3.37 -0.88
C PRO A 83 -8.03 -4.43 -0.92
N GLU A 84 -7.44 -4.78 0.23
CA GLU A 84 -6.42 -5.83 0.34
C GLU A 84 -7.00 -7.21 0.01
N THR A 85 -8.21 -7.54 0.49
CA THR A 85 -8.90 -8.79 0.11
C THR A 85 -9.12 -8.85 -1.40
N LEU A 86 -9.60 -7.76 -2.01
CA LEU A 86 -9.78 -7.71 -3.46
C LEU A 86 -8.45 -7.84 -4.22
N THR A 87 -7.38 -7.22 -3.71
CA THR A 87 -6.04 -7.30 -4.29
C THR A 87 -5.49 -8.73 -4.24
N ARG A 88 -5.69 -9.43 -3.12
CA ARG A 88 -5.31 -10.85 -2.97
C ARG A 88 -6.11 -11.76 -3.90
N CYS A 89 -7.43 -11.60 -3.96
CA CYS A 89 -8.28 -12.36 -4.87
C CYS A 89 -7.86 -12.13 -6.33
N HIS A 90 -7.61 -10.87 -6.72
CA HIS A 90 -7.15 -10.55 -8.06
C HIS A 90 -5.79 -11.19 -8.39
N ARG A 91 -4.85 -11.23 -7.44
CA ARG A 91 -3.57 -11.92 -7.61
C ARG A 91 -3.76 -13.42 -7.80
N SER A 92 -4.57 -14.06 -6.94
CA SER A 92 -4.91 -15.48 -7.07
C SER A 92 -5.51 -15.80 -8.44
N LEU A 93 -6.48 -15.00 -8.90
CA LEU A 93 -7.10 -15.20 -10.21
C LEU A 93 -6.12 -15.12 -11.39
N LYS A 94 -5.04 -14.34 -11.26
CA LYS A 94 -3.96 -14.32 -12.27
C LYS A 94 -3.07 -15.55 -12.17
N GLU A 95 -2.70 -15.97 -10.97
CA GLU A 95 -1.89 -17.17 -10.73
C GLU A 95 -2.62 -18.45 -11.19
N ASP A 96 -3.94 -18.50 -11.00
CA ASP A 96 -4.82 -19.60 -11.38
C ASP A 96 -5.20 -19.58 -12.89
N ASN A 97 -4.65 -18.63 -13.67
CA ASN A 97 -4.96 -18.39 -15.09
C ASN A 97 -6.44 -18.11 -15.41
N HIS A 98 -7.24 -17.71 -14.40
CA HIS A 98 -8.62 -17.25 -14.62
C HIS A 98 -8.68 -15.87 -15.27
N ILE A 99 -7.65 -15.04 -15.09
CA ILE A 99 -7.49 -13.75 -15.75
C ILE A 99 -6.17 -13.76 -16.53
N PRO A 100 -6.18 -13.50 -17.85
CA PRO A 100 -4.95 -13.42 -18.63
C PRO A 100 -4.05 -12.30 -18.08
N LEU A 101 -2.75 -12.62 -17.94
CA LEU A 101 -1.74 -11.71 -17.41
C LEU A 101 -1.52 -10.48 -18.32
N ASP A 102 -1.74 -10.66 -19.62
CA ASP A 102 -1.54 -9.65 -20.65
C ASP A 102 -2.87 -9.25 -21.26
N ARG A 103 -3.33 -8.04 -20.94
CA ARG A 103 -4.16 -7.28 -21.88
C ARG A 103 -3.18 -6.42 -22.67
N GLU A 104 -2.81 -6.85 -23.87
CA GLU A 104 -2.21 -5.93 -24.85
C GLU A 104 -3.22 -4.78 -25.05
N LEU A 105 -2.83 -3.58 -24.61
CA LEU A 105 -3.53 -2.33 -24.89
C LEU A 105 -2.99 -1.73 -26.19
#